data_AF-A0A356IKQ4-F1
#
_entry.id   AF-A0A356IKQ4-F1
#
_cell.length_a   1.000
_cell.length_b   1.000
_cell.length_c   1.000
_cell.angle_alpha   90.00
_cell.angle_beta   90.00
_cell.angle_gamma   90.00
#
_symmetry.space_group_name_H-M   'P 1'
#
loop_
_entity.id
_entity.type
_entity.pdbx_description
1 polymer ?
#
loop_
_entity_poly.entity_id
_entity_poly.type
_entity_poly.pdbx_seq_one_letter_code
_entity_poly.pdbx_strand_id
1 'polypeptide(L)'
;NKNILDHHQYNAGSHSDFYYKMFYYTLRDFLKEGNDYRIYLDYMDTLGAEKTRKLCEVLQNRTYWQLSAVATIVQSYEVQLIQLCDLLIGAVAYRNRDDIEHSSAIKMQFVEYLESKLGYSLDYATPPWEEQFNIFRFQPRRSNAQ
;
A
#
# COMPACT_ATOMS: atom_id res chain seq x y z
N ASN A 1 9.51 9.49 -7.66
CA ASN A 1 10.89 10.01 -7.54
C ASN A 1 11.38 9.83 -6.10
N LYS A 2 12.12 8.75 -5.80
CA LYS A 2 12.53 8.36 -4.43
C LYS A 2 13.44 9.38 -3.75
N ASN A 3 14.11 10.22 -4.55
CA ASN A 3 15.06 11.24 -4.09
C ASN A 3 14.41 12.42 -3.34
N ILE A 4 13.08 12.48 -3.27
CA ILE A 4 12.33 13.55 -2.57
C ILE A 4 12.02 13.15 -1.11
N LEU A 5 12.25 11.89 -0.73
CA LEU A 5 11.99 11.41 0.62
C LEU A 5 13.18 11.75 1.52
N ASP A 6 12.97 12.67 2.46
CA ASP A 6 13.95 12.93 3.52
C ASP A 6 13.91 11.79 4.55
N HIS A 7 14.67 10.73 4.25
CA HIS A 7 14.78 9.56 5.11
C HIS A 7 15.47 9.90 6.43
N HIS A 8 16.38 10.87 6.45
CA HIS A 8 17.12 11.24 7.65
C HIS A 8 16.20 11.91 8.67
N GLN A 9 15.36 12.85 8.21
CA GLN A 9 14.42 13.57 9.07
C GLN A 9 13.21 12.73 9.48
N TYR A 10 12.62 11.98 8.54
CA TYR A 10 11.34 11.32 8.79
C TYR A 10 11.43 9.82 9.00
N ASN A 11 12.47 9.14 8.54
CA ASN A 11 12.55 7.66 8.58
C ASN A 11 13.80 7.15 9.30
N ALA A 12 14.39 7.94 10.20
CA ALA A 12 15.59 7.58 10.97
C ALA A 12 16.76 7.06 10.10
N GLY A 13 16.88 7.54 8.86
CA GLY A 13 17.86 7.07 7.86
C GLY A 13 17.54 5.72 7.22
N SER A 14 16.47 5.04 7.63
CA SER A 14 16.06 3.72 7.15
C SER A 14 15.05 3.83 6.00
N HIS A 15 15.43 3.31 4.83
CA HIS A 15 14.50 3.17 3.70
C HIS A 15 13.35 2.20 4.04
N SER A 16 13.58 1.26 4.96
CA SER A 16 12.59 0.26 5.34
C SER A 16 11.45 0.83 6.20
N ASP A 17 11.71 1.84 7.03
CA ASP A 17 10.71 2.46 7.91
C ASP A 17 9.64 3.21 7.12
N PHE A 18 9.99 3.69 5.93
CA PHE A 18 9.05 4.28 5.00
C PHE A 18 7.98 3.27 4.55
N TYR A 19 8.38 2.06 4.15
CA TYR A 19 7.44 1.03 3.71
C TYR A 19 6.48 0.62 4.85
N TYR A 20 6.97 0.55 6.08
CA TYR A 20 6.12 0.27 7.25
C TYR A 20 5.05 1.33 7.48
N LYS A 21 5.41 2.60 7.32
CA LYS A 21 4.44 3.69 7.39
C LYS A 21 3.42 3.58 6.27
N MET A 22 3.85 3.22 5.07
CA MET A 22 2.93 3.04 3.94
C MET A 22 1.93 1.91 4.23
N PHE A 23 2.36 0.76 4.76
CA PHE A 23 1.44 -0.31 5.19
C PHE A 23 0.42 0.17 6.22
N TYR A 24 0.86 0.97 7.19
CA TYR A 24 -0.08 1.56 8.16
C TYR A 24 -1.14 2.44 7.46
N TYR A 25 -0.73 3.30 6.52
CA TYR A 25 -1.68 4.16 5.79
C TYR A 25 -2.64 3.34 4.91
N THR A 26 -2.17 2.27 4.26
CA THR A 26 -3.06 1.41 3.46
C THR A 26 -3.98 0.53 4.29
N LEU A 27 -3.66 0.22 5.55
CA LEU A 27 -4.49 -0.66 6.38
C LEU A 27 -5.47 0.08 7.27
N ARG A 28 -5.09 1.23 7.84
CA ARG A 28 -5.84 1.88 8.93
C ARG A 28 -7.30 2.21 8.57
N ASP A 29 -7.57 2.54 7.32
CA ASP A 29 -8.88 3.02 6.86
C ASP A 29 -9.84 1.85 6.55
N PHE A 30 -9.32 0.61 6.46
CA PHE A 30 -10.12 -0.62 6.28
C PHE A 30 -10.55 -1.27 7.60
N LEU A 31 -9.91 -0.92 8.72
CA LEU A 31 -10.17 -1.55 10.00
C LEU A 31 -11.43 -0.97 10.65
N LYS A 32 -12.42 -1.83 10.85
CA LYS A 32 -13.68 -1.59 11.57
C LYS A 32 -13.74 -2.40 12.88
N GLU A 33 -14.41 -1.85 13.88
CA GLU A 33 -14.69 -2.50 15.16
C GLU A 33 -15.53 -3.78 14.97
N GLY A 34 -15.29 -4.79 15.82
CA GLY A 34 -16.06 -6.05 15.81
C GLY A 34 -15.59 -7.11 14.81
N ASN A 35 -14.50 -6.87 14.09
CA ASN A 35 -13.95 -7.80 13.09
C ASN A 35 -12.59 -8.37 13.52
N ASP A 36 -12.28 -9.57 12.99
CA ASP A 36 -10.98 -10.22 13.10
C ASP A 36 -10.21 -10.12 11.77
N TYR A 37 -8.98 -9.60 11.81
CA TYR A 37 -8.16 -9.37 10.63
C TYR A 37 -6.95 -10.31 10.57
N ARG A 38 -6.77 -10.97 9.42
CA ARG A 38 -5.55 -11.67 9.05
C ARG A 38 -4.86 -10.89 7.93
N ILE A 39 -3.72 -10.31 8.25
CA ILE A 39 -2.95 -9.46 7.35
C ILE A 39 -1.80 -10.29 6.78
N TYR A 40 -1.82 -10.52 5.48
CA TYR A 40 -0.76 -11.24 4.78
C TYR A 40 0.15 -10.24 4.08
N LEU A 41 1.44 -10.30 4.39
CA LEU A 41 2.46 -9.43 3.81
C LEU A 41 3.43 -10.30 3.00
N ASP A 42 3.74 -9.87 1.79
CA ASP A 42 4.78 -10.53 0.99
C ASP A 42 6.14 -10.41 1.69
N TYR A 43 6.93 -11.47 1.56
CA TYR A 43 8.29 -11.50 2.08
C TYR A 43 9.14 -10.46 1.36
N MET A 44 9.76 -9.58 2.13
CA MET A 44 10.85 -8.74 1.64
C MET A 44 11.99 -8.80 2.65
N ASP A 45 13.24 -8.66 2.18
CA ASP A 45 14.44 -8.76 3.04
C ASP A 45 14.44 -7.83 4.26
N THR A 46 13.65 -6.75 4.20
CA THR A 46 13.54 -5.75 5.27
C THR A 46 12.30 -5.92 6.15
N LEU A 47 11.45 -6.91 5.86
CA LEU A 47 10.27 -7.26 6.65
C LEU A 47 10.55 -8.48 7.53
N GLY A 48 10.71 -8.22 8.84
CA GLY A 48 10.89 -9.26 9.85
C GLY A 48 9.73 -9.30 10.85
N ALA A 49 9.67 -10.37 11.64
CA ALA A 49 8.63 -10.60 12.64
C ALA A 49 8.47 -9.46 13.67
N GLU A 50 9.58 -8.80 14.05
CA GLU A 50 9.53 -7.67 14.98
C GLU A 50 8.72 -6.51 14.40
N LYS A 51 8.89 -6.25 13.11
CA LYS A 51 8.28 -5.11 12.45
C LYS A 51 6.82 -5.37 12.09
N THR A 52 6.43 -6.62 11.79
CA THR A 52 5.01 -6.99 11.67
C THR A 52 4.29 -6.89 13.01
N ARG A 53 4.95 -7.29 14.12
CA ARG A 53 4.43 -7.04 15.48
C ARG A 53 4.26 -5.55 15.73
N LYS A 54 5.26 -4.73 15.36
CA LYS A 54 5.19 -3.27 15.52
C LYS A 54 4.06 -2.65 14.69
N LEU A 55 3.79 -3.15 13.48
CA LEU A 55 2.67 -2.72 12.67
C LEU A 55 1.34 -2.95 13.40
N CYS A 56 1.09 -4.16 13.91
CA CYS A 56 -0.11 -4.46 14.70
C CYS A 56 -0.22 -3.58 15.95
N GLU A 57 0.89 -3.34 16.65
CA GLU A 57 0.95 -2.44 17.81
C GLU A 57 0.56 -1.00 17.46
N VAL A 58 1.08 -0.46 16.34
CA VAL A 58 0.75 0.89 15.88
C VAL A 58 -0.69 1.00 15.41
N LEU A 59 -1.23 -0.02 14.74
CA LEU A 59 -2.63 -0.08 14.34
C LEU A 59 -3.54 -0.06 15.58
N GLN A 60 -3.26 -0.90 16.58
CA GLN A 60 -3.99 -0.92 17.85
C GLN A 60 -3.92 0.43 18.58
N ASN A 61 -2.75 1.08 18.61
CA ASN A 61 -2.61 2.39 19.27
C ASN A 61 -3.40 3.50 18.58
N ARG A 62 -3.79 3.31 17.31
CA ARG A 62 -4.60 4.29 16.57
C ARG A 62 -6.10 4.06 16.75
N THR A 63 -6.53 2.84 17.06
CA THR A 63 -7.94 2.51 17.25
C THR A 63 -8.39 2.83 18.69
N TYR A 64 -9.63 3.30 18.84
CA TYR A 64 -10.24 3.50 20.18
C TYR A 64 -10.89 2.22 20.73
N TRP A 65 -10.82 1.11 19.97
CA TRP A 65 -11.34 -0.20 20.32
C TRP A 65 -10.24 -1.25 20.32
N GLN A 66 -10.53 -2.43 20.88
CA GLN A 66 -9.63 -3.58 20.83
C GLN A 66 -9.57 -4.13 19.41
N LEU A 67 -8.42 -3.98 18.76
CA LEU A 67 -8.15 -4.50 17.43
C LEU A 67 -7.70 -5.96 17.53
N SER A 68 -8.41 -6.84 16.83
CA SER A 68 -8.01 -8.22 16.61
C SER A 68 -7.35 -8.32 15.24
N ALA A 69 -6.02 -8.22 15.18
CA ALA A 69 -5.26 -8.27 13.94
C ALA A 69 -3.96 -9.06 14.08
N VAL A 70 -3.76 -10.03 13.19
CA VAL A 70 -2.54 -10.84 13.12
C VAL A 70 -1.88 -10.66 11.76
N ALA A 71 -0.63 -10.21 11.76
CA ALA A 71 0.17 -10.08 10.55
C ALA A 71 1.07 -11.30 10.34
N THR A 72 1.07 -11.86 9.14
CA THR A 72 1.87 -13.02 8.74
C THR A 72 2.65 -12.70 7.47
N ILE A 73 3.94 -13.00 7.48
CA ILE A 73 4.79 -12.91 6.30
C ILE A 73 4.65 -14.22 5.53
N VAL A 74 4.40 -14.12 4.24
CA VAL A 74 4.24 -15.26 3.34
C VAL A 74 5.07 -15.06 2.08
N GLN A 75 5.44 -16.14 1.43
CA GLN A 75 6.08 -16.07 0.12
C GLN A 75 5.00 -15.84 -0.95
N SER A 76 5.13 -14.81 -1.78
CA SER A 76 4.16 -14.49 -2.85
C SER A 76 3.85 -15.67 -3.78
N TYR A 77 4.81 -16.55 -4.06
CA TYR A 77 4.58 -17.72 -4.91
C TYR A 77 3.69 -18.80 -4.25
N GLU A 78 3.51 -18.76 -2.93
CA GLU A 78 2.69 -19.72 -2.17
C GLU A 78 1.24 -19.23 -1.99
N VAL A 79 0.97 -17.95 -2.26
CA VAL A 79 -0.31 -17.30 -1.98
C VAL A 79 -0.86 -16.63 -3.24
N GLN A 80 -1.88 -17.25 -3.85
CA GLN A 80 -2.49 -16.74 -5.10
C GLN A 80 -3.12 -15.35 -4.93
N LEU A 81 -3.62 -15.02 -3.74
CA LEU A 81 -4.18 -13.70 -3.45
C LEU A 81 -3.13 -12.60 -3.58
N ILE A 82 -1.88 -12.85 -3.18
CA ILE A 82 -0.81 -11.87 -3.32
C ILE A 82 -0.46 -11.65 -4.79
N GLN A 83 -0.45 -12.72 -5.59
CA GLN A 83 -0.21 -12.61 -7.03
C GLN A 83 -1.33 -11.81 -7.74
N LEU A 84 -2.58 -11.94 -7.29
CA LEU A 84 -3.68 -11.09 -7.77
C LEU A 84 -3.47 -9.63 -7.35
N CYS A 85 -3.01 -9.37 -6.13
CA CYS A 85 -2.64 -8.02 -5.70
C CYS A 85 -1.52 -7.44 -6.60
N ASP A 86 -0.49 -8.22 -6.94
CA ASP A 86 0.59 -7.77 -7.82
C ASP A 86 0.08 -7.39 -9.22
N LEU A 87 -0.88 -8.13 -9.75
CA LEU A 87 -1.53 -7.80 -11.02
C LEU A 87 -2.28 -6.46 -10.95
N LEU A 88 -3.05 -6.24 -9.88
CA LEU A 88 -3.81 -5.00 -9.66
C LEU A 88 -2.87 -3.80 -9.44
N ILE A 89 -1.84 -3.97 -8.61
CA ILE A 89 -0.80 -2.96 -8.37
C ILE A 89 -0.06 -2.67 -9.69
N GLY A 90 0.19 -3.69 -10.50
CA GLY A 90 0.79 -3.56 -11.83
C GLY A 90 -0.04 -2.71 -12.79
N ALA A 91 -1.37 -2.84 -12.77
CA ALA A 91 -2.27 -2.00 -13.56
C ALA A 91 -2.24 -0.54 -13.11
N VAL A 92 -2.32 -0.30 -11.79
CA VAL A 92 -2.18 1.04 -11.22
C VAL A 92 -0.84 1.64 -11.63
N ALA A 93 0.25 0.90 -11.45
CA ALA A 93 1.60 1.34 -11.82
C ALA A 93 1.71 1.66 -13.30
N TYR A 94 1.24 0.76 -14.19
CA TYR A 94 1.29 0.97 -15.64
C TYR A 94 0.54 2.23 -16.05
N ARG A 95 -0.66 2.44 -15.52
CA ARG A 95 -1.47 3.66 -15.79
C ARG A 95 -0.78 4.94 -15.31
N ASN A 96 -0.03 4.88 -14.22
CA ASN A 96 0.57 6.04 -13.56
C ASN A 96 2.01 6.37 -14.03
N ARG A 97 2.55 5.62 -14.99
CA ARG A 97 3.89 5.85 -15.52
C ARG A 97 3.86 6.82 -16.69
N ASP A 98 4.44 8.01 -16.49
CA ASP A 98 4.63 9.01 -17.54
C ASP A 98 5.98 8.87 -18.28
N ASP A 99 6.82 7.93 -17.86
CA ASP A 99 8.17 7.70 -18.37
C ASP A 99 8.26 6.63 -19.48
N ILE A 100 7.13 6.08 -19.89
CA ILE A 100 7.04 5.04 -20.93
C ILE A 100 5.96 5.36 -21.95
N GLU A 101 6.12 4.78 -23.14
CA GLU A 101 5.03 4.68 -24.09
C GLU A 101 4.10 3.52 -23.68
N HIS A 102 2.80 3.79 -23.53
CA HIS A 102 1.79 2.78 -23.20
C HIS A 102 1.42 1.87 -24.39
N SER A 103 2.42 1.29 -25.05
CA SER A 103 2.27 0.55 -26.31
C SER A 103 1.71 -0.87 -26.16
N SER A 104 1.55 -1.39 -24.94
CA SER A 104 1.08 -2.75 -24.71
C SER A 104 -0.43 -2.81 -24.69
N ALA A 105 -1.02 -3.24 -25.81
CA ALA A 105 -2.47 -3.35 -25.96
C ALA A 105 -3.15 -4.18 -24.86
N ILE A 106 -2.53 -5.30 -24.44
CA ILE A 106 -3.09 -6.16 -23.39
C ILE A 106 -3.08 -5.48 -22.02
N LYS A 107 -2.03 -4.72 -21.68
CA LYS A 107 -1.96 -3.98 -20.42
C LYS A 107 -2.98 -2.86 -20.40
N MET A 108 -3.12 -2.14 -21.52
CA MET A 108 -4.13 -1.10 -21.67
C MET A 108 -5.55 -1.65 -21.56
N GLN A 109 -5.85 -2.77 -22.23
CA GLN A 109 -7.16 -3.43 -22.11
C GLN A 109 -7.47 -3.83 -20.66
N PHE A 110 -6.48 -4.33 -19.92
CA PHE A 110 -6.67 -4.68 -18.52
C PHE A 110 -6.91 -3.45 -17.64
N VAL A 111 -6.16 -2.35 -17.87
CA VAL A 111 -6.39 -1.07 -17.18
C VAL A 111 -7.80 -0.56 -17.44
N GLU A 112 -8.22 -0.49 -18.71
CA GLU A 112 -9.55 -0.03 -19.11
C GLU A 112 -10.65 -0.90 -18.50
N TYR A 113 -10.46 -2.22 -18.50
CA TYR A 113 -11.38 -3.16 -17.84
C TYR A 113 -11.49 -2.85 -16.35
N LEU A 114 -10.37 -2.67 -15.64
CA LEU A 114 -10.35 -2.39 -14.22
C LEU A 114 -11.04 -1.04 -13.90
N GLU A 115 -10.71 0.02 -14.64
CA GLU A 115 -11.35 1.33 -14.51
C GLU A 115 -12.86 1.25 -14.75
N SER A 116 -13.31 0.44 -15.73
CA SER A 116 -14.74 0.23 -15.99
C SER A 116 -15.48 -0.45 -14.84
N LYS A 117 -14.80 -1.31 -14.07
CA LYS A 117 -15.37 -2.00 -12.90
C LYS A 117 -15.37 -1.13 -11.66
N LEU A 118 -14.37 -0.27 -11.51
CA LEU A 118 -14.25 0.65 -10.39
C LEU A 118 -15.12 1.91 -10.57
N GLY A 119 -15.41 2.29 -11.82
CA GLY A 119 -16.14 3.53 -12.13
C GLY A 119 -15.29 4.79 -11.99
N TYR A 120 -13.97 4.64 -11.92
CA TYR A 120 -13.00 5.72 -11.81
C TYR A 120 -11.65 5.35 -12.44
N SER A 121 -10.85 6.37 -12.76
CA SER A 121 -9.49 6.16 -13.29
C SER A 121 -8.49 5.81 -12.18
N LEU A 122 -7.49 4.98 -12.51
CA LEU A 122 -6.42 4.60 -11.59
C LEU A 122 -5.37 5.71 -11.41
N ASP A 123 -5.51 6.85 -12.11
CA ASP A 123 -4.57 7.98 -12.09
C ASP A 123 -4.94 9.09 -11.07
N TYR A 124 -5.79 8.80 -10.10
CA TYR A 124 -6.03 9.68 -8.96
C TYR A 124 -6.18 8.92 -7.64
N ALA A 125 -6.10 9.66 -6.54
CA ALA A 125 -6.27 9.10 -5.21
C ALA A 125 -7.75 8.90 -4.90
N THR A 126 -8.10 7.78 -4.28
CA THR A 126 -9.48 7.52 -3.86
C THR A 126 -9.77 8.23 -2.54
N PRO A 127 -11.05 8.55 -2.25
CA PRO A 127 -11.44 9.05 -0.95
C PRO A 127 -11.15 8.04 0.18
N PRO A 128 -10.98 8.49 1.44
CA PRO A 128 -10.70 7.60 2.58
C PRO A 128 -11.80 6.58 2.88
N TRP A 129 -13.03 6.83 2.45
CA TRP A 129 -14.19 5.94 2.66
C TRP A 129 -14.35 4.87 1.56
N GLU A 130 -13.43 4.80 0.60
CA GLU A 130 -13.41 3.73 -0.40
C GLU A 130 -13.04 2.40 0.27
N GLU A 131 -13.99 1.47 0.34
CA GLU A 131 -13.88 0.27 1.19
C GLU A 131 -13.26 -0.95 0.50
N GLN A 132 -13.22 -0.98 -0.84
CA GLN A 132 -12.80 -2.18 -1.58
C GLN A 132 -11.50 -1.98 -2.34
N PHE A 133 -11.29 -0.82 -2.98
CA PHE A 133 -10.11 -0.57 -3.79
C PHE A 133 -9.57 0.84 -3.52
N ASN A 134 -8.78 1.01 -2.45
CA ASN A 134 -8.26 2.32 -2.09
C ASN A 134 -6.89 2.60 -2.75
N ILE A 135 -6.79 3.68 -3.52
CA ILE A 135 -5.55 4.21 -4.08
C ILE A 135 -5.08 5.39 -3.24
N PHE A 136 -4.13 5.15 -2.34
CA PHE A 136 -3.49 6.21 -1.56
C PHE A 136 -2.25 6.77 -2.27
N ARG A 137 -2.31 8.03 -2.72
CA ARG A 137 -1.14 8.75 -3.27
C ARG A 137 -0.40 9.49 -2.16
N PHE A 138 0.71 8.93 -1.73
CA PHE A 138 1.59 9.59 -0.76
C PHE A 138 2.31 10.79 -1.39
N GLN A 139 2.06 11.98 -0.84
CA GLN A 139 2.80 13.19 -1.17
C GLN A 139 3.64 13.60 0.05
N PRO A 140 4.98 13.49 -0.01
CA PRO A 140 5.82 13.98 1.08
C PRO A 140 5.65 15.49 1.22
N ARG A 141 5.49 15.96 2.44
CA ARG A 141 5.51 17.40 2.74
C ARG A 141 6.93 17.90 2.49
N ARG A 142 7.11 18.80 1.52
CA ARG A 142 8.41 19.47 1.30
C ARG A 142 8.75 20.26 2.56
N SER A 143 9.89 19.99 3.18
CA SER A 143 10.45 20.89 4.18
C SER A 143 10.94 22.14 3.42
N ASN A 144 10.35 23.29 3.70
CA ASN A 144 10.96 24.56 3.32
C ASN A 144 12.11 24.83 4.31
N ALA A 145 13.19 24.07 4.20
CA ALA A 145 14.45 24.47 4.83
C ALA A 145 15.09 25.50 3.89
N GLN A 146 14.95 26.78 4.25
CA GLN A 146 15.79 27.86 3.73
C GLN A 146 17.18 27.78 4.34
#